data_AF-A0A1V1ZL42-F1
#
_entry.id   AF-A0A1V1ZL42-F1
#
_cell.length_a   1.000
_cell.length_b   1.000
_cell.length_c   1.000
_cell.angle_alpha   90.00
_cell.angle_beta   90.00
_cell.angle_gamma   90.00
#
_symmetry.space_group_name_H-M   'P 1'
#
loop_
_entity.id
_entity.type
_entity.pdbx_description
1 polymer ?
#
loop_
_entity_poly.entity_id
_entity_poly.type
_entity_poly.pdbx_seq_one_letter_code
_entity_poly.pdbx_strand_id
1 'polypeptide(L)'
;MSLFKTLIKLLTFKLSRDEMLNFNKRHFILGLIGTWLVGMGRYWDDIGANWMQHLGLGSVIYIFVLAFFIWLILLPFKIENWSYFIVVTFIGLTSFPAIFYAIPVEKFLSIETSNTINIWFLAIVAAWRLALLYYFLKHFTKLSKGNIITVTIMPICVIISVLTMLNLHRVVFNIMGGMRNPTPHDSSYFVLMLLTGLSLILSIPLLISYGVGIYNRRKLLKEE
;
A
#
# COMPACT_ATOMS: atom_id res chain seq x y z
N MET A 1 12.01 12.58 20.16
CA MET A 1 11.75 11.13 20.28
C MET A 1 12.84 10.35 19.58
N SER A 2 13.22 9.18 20.11
CA SER A 2 14.06 8.22 19.39
C SER A 2 13.32 7.72 18.15
N LEU A 3 13.98 7.73 16.99
CA LEU A 3 13.41 7.33 15.70
C LEU A 3 12.85 5.89 15.74
N PHE A 4 13.56 4.99 16.42
CA PHE A 4 13.14 3.60 16.60
C PHE A 4 11.86 3.47 17.42
N LYS A 5 11.71 4.31 18.46
CA LYS A 5 10.49 4.31 19.28
C LYS A 5 9.28 4.77 18.46
N THR A 6 9.46 5.77 17.60
CA THR A 6 8.42 6.22 16.66
C THR A 6 8.05 5.11 15.68
N LEU A 7 9.04 4.42 15.10
CA LEU A 7 8.82 3.31 14.17
C LEU A 7 8.04 2.15 14.83
N ILE A 8 8.45 1.70 16.01
CA ILE A 8 7.75 0.62 16.72
C ILE A 8 6.32 1.04 17.07
N LYS A 9 6.13 2.26 17.57
CA LYS A 9 4.78 2.78 17.85
C LYS A 9 3.92 2.80 16.60
N LEU A 10 4.47 3.23 15.47
CA LEU A 10 3.77 3.24 14.19
C LEU A 10 3.36 1.82 13.79
N LEU A 11 4.32 0.90 13.73
CA LEU A 11 4.08 -0.48 13.31
C LEU A 11 3.14 -1.24 14.26
N THR A 12 3.01 -0.80 15.52
CA THR A 12 2.11 -1.38 16.52
C THR A 12 0.83 -0.58 16.75
N PHE A 13 0.49 0.37 15.87
CA PHE A 13 -0.76 1.15 15.94
C PHE A 13 -0.92 2.00 17.22
N LYS A 14 0.19 2.54 17.75
CA LYS A 14 0.25 3.35 18.98
C LYS A 14 0.75 4.79 18.77
N LEU A 15 0.87 5.24 17.52
CA LEU A 15 1.38 6.57 17.19
C LEU A 15 0.28 7.64 17.26
N SER A 16 0.49 8.72 17.99
CA SER A 16 -0.51 9.80 18.09
C SER A 16 -0.45 10.78 16.90
N ARG A 17 -1.52 11.57 16.71
CA ARG A 17 -1.56 12.65 15.69
C ARG A 17 -0.44 13.65 15.86
N ASP A 18 -0.16 14.08 17.10
CA ASP A 18 0.89 15.06 17.38
C ASP A 18 2.28 14.48 17.06
N GLU A 19 2.50 13.19 17.32
CA GLU A 19 3.74 12.51 16.94
C GLU A 19 3.88 12.43 15.40
N MET A 20 2.78 12.26 14.65
CA MET A 20 2.79 12.28 13.18
C MET A 20 3.08 13.67 12.60
N LEU A 21 2.53 14.72 13.20
CA LEU A 21 2.79 16.10 12.78
C LEU A 21 4.25 16.51 13.02
N ASN A 22 4.91 15.90 14.00
CA ASN A 22 6.32 16.10 14.34
C ASN A 22 7.28 15.24 13.50
N PHE A 23 6.83 14.64 12.39
CA PHE A 23 7.72 13.99 11.44
C PHE A 23 8.75 15.00 10.91
N ASN A 24 10.01 14.58 10.96
CA ASN A 24 11.15 15.40 10.56
C ASN A 24 11.98 14.67 9.48
N LYS A 25 12.98 15.36 8.93
CA LYS A 25 13.86 14.80 7.88
C LYS A 25 14.52 13.49 8.29
N ARG A 26 14.80 13.27 9.58
CA ARG A 26 15.41 12.02 10.06
C ARG A 26 14.43 10.83 9.96
N HIS A 27 13.13 11.04 10.24
CA HIS A 27 12.10 10.02 10.04
C HIS A 27 11.95 9.67 8.56
N PHE A 28 11.98 10.68 7.69
CA PHE A 28 11.95 10.50 6.24
C PHE A 28 13.15 9.67 5.75
N ILE A 29 14.37 10.02 6.15
CA ILE A 29 15.59 9.27 5.79
C ILE A 29 15.51 7.83 6.29
N LEU A 30 15.01 7.60 7.52
CA LEU A 30 14.83 6.24 8.04
C LEU A 30 13.85 5.42 7.17
N GLY A 31 12.72 6.02 6.79
CA GLY A 31 11.76 5.38 5.89
C GLY A 31 12.33 5.11 4.51
N LEU A 32 13.14 6.02 3.98
CA LEU A 32 13.84 5.87 2.70
C LEU A 32 14.84 4.71 2.74
N ILE A 33 15.68 4.64 3.77
CA ILE A 33 16.65 3.55 3.98
C ILE A 33 15.92 2.22 4.12
N GLY A 34 14.85 2.15 4.94
CA GLY A 34 14.04 0.95 5.09
C GLY A 34 13.43 0.48 3.76
N THR A 35 12.86 1.42 2.99
CA THR A 35 12.29 1.13 1.67
C THR A 35 13.36 0.63 0.70
N TRP A 36 14.54 1.24 0.72
CA TRP A 36 15.64 0.87 -0.16
C TRP A 36 16.20 -0.52 0.16
N LEU A 37 16.43 -0.83 1.44
CA LEU A 37 16.87 -2.15 1.90
C LEU A 37 15.88 -3.25 1.55
N VAL A 38 14.58 -3.00 1.80
CA VAL A 38 13.52 -3.95 1.46
C VAL A 38 13.39 -4.10 -0.06
N GLY A 39 13.57 -3.02 -0.81
CA GLY A 39 13.53 -3.05 -2.28
C GLY A 39 14.66 -3.87 -2.89
N MET A 40 15.89 -3.68 -2.40
CA MET A 40 17.05 -4.50 -2.77
C MET A 40 16.82 -5.97 -2.37
N GLY A 41 16.33 -6.19 -1.16
CA GLY A 41 16.01 -7.52 -0.64
C GLY A 41 14.93 -8.25 -1.42
N ARG A 42 14.07 -7.59 -2.22
CA ARG A 42 13.06 -8.29 -3.04
C ARG A 42 13.64 -8.97 -4.28
N TYR A 43 14.75 -8.46 -4.80
CA TYR A 43 15.30 -8.91 -6.09
C TYR A 43 16.74 -9.44 -5.97
N TRP A 44 17.28 -9.56 -4.76
CA TRP A 44 18.68 -9.95 -4.55
C TRP A 44 19.02 -11.36 -5.06
N ASP A 45 18.04 -12.24 -5.17
CA ASP A 45 18.19 -13.62 -5.61
C ASP A 45 17.70 -13.88 -7.04
N ASP A 46 17.18 -12.85 -7.73
CA ASP A 46 16.61 -12.99 -9.08
C ASP A 46 17.63 -12.62 -10.18
N ILE A 47 18.22 -13.62 -10.82
CA ILE A 47 19.21 -13.45 -11.90
C ILE A 47 18.65 -12.66 -13.13
N GLY A 48 17.32 -12.59 -13.29
CA GLY A 48 16.68 -11.91 -14.43
C GLY A 48 16.24 -10.46 -14.17
N ALA A 49 16.41 -9.93 -12.96
CA ALA A 49 15.92 -8.60 -12.63
C ALA A 49 16.85 -7.48 -13.13
N ASN A 50 16.25 -6.37 -13.54
CA ASN A 50 16.95 -5.25 -14.16
C ASN A 50 17.84 -4.54 -13.13
N TRP A 51 18.94 -3.89 -13.54
CA TRP A 51 19.89 -3.23 -12.62
C TRP A 51 19.22 -2.24 -11.65
N MET A 52 18.21 -1.49 -12.10
CA MET A 52 17.41 -0.59 -11.25
C MET A 52 16.59 -1.33 -10.17
N GLN A 53 16.18 -2.56 -10.42
CA GLN A 53 15.44 -3.40 -9.47
C GLN A 53 16.38 -4.01 -8.42
N HIS A 54 17.55 -4.49 -8.84
CA HIS A 54 18.61 -4.94 -7.93
C HIS A 54 19.10 -3.84 -7.00
N LEU A 55 19.23 -2.62 -7.52
CA LEU A 55 19.58 -1.45 -6.72
C LEU A 55 18.43 -0.96 -5.83
N GLY A 56 17.25 -1.57 -5.84
CA GLY A 56 16.10 -1.19 -5.00
C GLY A 56 15.48 0.17 -5.37
N LEU A 57 15.91 0.81 -6.46
CA LEU A 57 15.45 2.13 -6.88
C LEU A 57 13.97 2.14 -7.27
N GLY A 58 13.47 1.03 -7.81
CA GLY A 58 12.04 0.87 -8.12
C GLY A 58 11.14 1.05 -6.88
N SER A 59 11.56 0.54 -5.72
CA SER A 59 10.82 0.69 -4.46
C SER A 59 10.85 2.11 -3.93
N VAL A 60 11.96 2.84 -4.14
CA VAL A 60 12.06 4.25 -3.78
C VAL A 60 11.14 5.09 -4.65
N ILE A 61 11.13 4.90 -5.97
CA ILE A 61 10.21 5.61 -6.87
C ILE A 61 8.75 5.30 -6.48
N TYR A 62 8.47 4.04 -6.18
CA TYR A 62 7.14 3.58 -5.78
C TYR A 62 6.58 4.35 -4.57
N ILE A 63 7.38 4.59 -3.51
CA ILE A 63 6.87 5.31 -2.34
C ILE A 63 6.49 6.76 -2.67
N PHE A 64 7.22 7.44 -3.55
CA PHE A 64 6.92 8.81 -3.96
C PHE A 64 5.63 8.87 -4.78
N VAL A 65 5.48 7.95 -5.75
CA VAL A 65 4.28 7.85 -6.59
C VAL A 65 3.06 7.48 -5.77
N LEU A 66 3.18 6.49 -4.89
CA LEU A 66 2.09 6.06 -4.00
C LEU A 66 1.68 7.19 -3.04
N ALA A 67 2.66 7.88 -2.43
CA ALA A 67 2.39 9.03 -1.58
C ALA A 67 1.67 10.14 -2.33
N PHE A 68 2.07 10.39 -3.58
CA PHE A 68 1.49 11.45 -4.39
C PHE A 68 0.03 11.13 -4.73
N PHE A 69 -0.23 9.89 -5.10
CA PHE A 69 -1.57 9.40 -5.39
C PHE A 69 -2.50 9.48 -4.17
N ILE A 70 -2.06 9.00 -2.99
CA ILE A 70 -2.83 9.09 -1.75
C ILE A 70 -3.06 10.56 -1.35
N TRP A 71 -2.03 11.40 -1.48
CA TRP A 71 -2.12 12.82 -1.18
C TRP A 71 -3.16 13.52 -2.06
N LEU A 72 -3.19 13.22 -3.37
CA LEU A 72 -4.14 13.78 -4.33
C LEU A 72 -5.59 13.33 -4.04
N ILE A 73 -5.80 12.05 -3.73
CA ILE A 73 -7.14 11.53 -3.38
C ILE A 73 -7.71 12.18 -2.12
N LEU A 74 -6.85 12.55 -1.17
CA LEU A 74 -7.29 13.18 0.08
C LEU A 74 -7.34 14.70 0.02
N LEU A 75 -6.74 15.31 -1.00
CA LEU A 75 -6.72 16.75 -1.21
C LEU A 75 -8.13 17.39 -1.22
N PRO A 76 -9.16 16.82 -1.88
CA PRO A 76 -10.50 17.41 -1.94
C PRO A 76 -11.23 17.48 -0.60
N PHE A 77 -10.81 16.67 0.38
CA PHE A 77 -11.36 16.64 1.74
C PHE A 77 -10.87 17.78 2.64
N LYS A 78 -9.89 18.59 2.17
CA LYS A 78 -9.33 19.75 2.89
C LYS A 78 -8.96 19.40 4.35
N ILE A 79 -8.11 18.40 4.51
CA ILE A 79 -7.63 17.98 5.83
C ILE A 79 -6.63 19.02 6.36
N GLU A 80 -6.79 19.40 7.64
CA GLU A 80 -5.86 20.28 8.34
C GLU A 80 -4.44 19.70 8.35
N ASN A 81 -3.43 20.52 8.07
CA ASN A 81 -2.00 20.15 8.11
C ASN A 81 -1.63 18.98 7.17
N TRP A 82 -2.41 18.78 6.09
CA TRP A 82 -2.15 17.73 5.10
C TRP A 82 -0.98 18.09 4.17
N SER A 83 0.22 17.65 4.56
CA SER A 83 1.45 17.85 3.80
C SER A 83 1.88 16.57 3.09
N TYR A 84 2.31 16.70 1.83
CA TYR A 84 2.94 15.62 1.07
C TYR A 84 4.11 14.99 1.84
N PHE A 85 4.89 15.81 2.55
CA PHE A 85 6.05 15.34 3.34
C PHE A 85 5.65 14.35 4.44
N ILE A 86 4.53 14.59 5.12
CA ILE A 86 4.02 13.69 6.17
C ILE A 86 3.58 12.37 5.54
N VAL A 87 2.87 12.43 4.41
CA VAL A 87 2.37 11.24 3.69
C VAL A 87 3.52 10.38 3.18
N VAL A 88 4.52 10.97 2.51
CA VAL A 88 5.67 10.20 2.01
C VAL A 88 6.52 9.63 3.15
N THR A 89 6.67 10.36 4.25
CA THR A 89 7.38 9.87 5.45
C THR A 89 6.63 8.70 6.07
N PHE A 90 5.30 8.83 6.22
CA PHE A 90 4.46 7.76 6.73
C PHE A 90 4.59 6.50 5.85
N ILE A 91 4.40 6.63 4.53
CA ILE A 91 4.49 5.50 3.60
C ILE A 91 5.88 4.86 3.65
N GLY A 92 6.95 5.65 3.64
CA GLY A 92 8.31 5.15 3.81
C GLY A 92 8.51 4.36 5.10
N LEU A 93 8.00 4.85 6.24
CA LEU A 93 8.10 4.14 7.52
C LEU A 93 7.23 2.87 7.59
N THR A 94 6.23 2.72 6.72
CA THR A 94 5.41 1.50 6.61
C THR A 94 6.01 0.47 5.64
N SER A 95 7.22 0.72 5.12
CA SER A 95 7.91 -0.18 4.20
C SER A 95 8.46 -1.43 4.89
N PHE A 96 8.88 -1.33 6.16
CA PHE A 96 9.58 -2.38 6.91
C PHE A 96 8.89 -3.75 6.95
N PRO A 97 7.55 -3.87 7.10
CA PRO A 97 6.88 -5.17 7.03
C PRO A 97 7.11 -5.93 5.72
N ALA A 98 7.42 -5.24 4.61
CA ALA A 98 7.70 -5.91 3.35
C ALA A 98 9.08 -6.61 3.30
N ILE A 99 9.85 -6.59 4.39
CA ILE A 99 11.04 -7.45 4.51
C ILE A 99 10.71 -8.94 4.35
N PHE A 100 9.46 -9.36 4.61
CA PHE A 100 9.02 -10.72 4.35
C PHE A 100 9.15 -11.12 2.87
N TYR A 101 9.12 -10.17 1.94
CA TYR A 101 9.35 -10.43 0.51
C TYR A 101 10.81 -10.71 0.16
N ALA A 102 11.73 -10.48 1.09
CA ALA A 102 13.15 -10.74 0.87
C ALA A 102 13.58 -12.16 1.26
N ILE A 103 12.67 -12.93 1.86
CA ILE A 103 12.95 -14.29 2.31
C ILE A 103 12.79 -15.24 1.11
N PRO A 104 13.86 -15.90 0.62
CA PRO A 104 13.81 -16.75 -0.57
C PRO A 104 13.27 -18.14 -0.21
N VAL A 105 11.96 -18.24 0.05
CA VAL A 105 11.30 -19.49 0.45
C VAL A 105 11.43 -20.57 -0.62
N GLU A 106 11.57 -20.17 -1.89
CA GLU A 106 11.75 -21.00 -3.08
C GLU A 106 13.05 -21.80 -3.07
N LYS A 107 14.06 -21.37 -2.30
CA LYS A 107 15.33 -22.10 -2.17
C LYS A 107 15.25 -23.28 -1.21
N PHE A 108 14.25 -23.29 -0.32
CA PHE A 108 14.17 -24.25 0.78
C PHE A 108 12.99 -25.20 0.67
N LEU A 109 11.96 -24.85 -0.11
CA LEU A 109 10.70 -25.58 -0.18
C LEU A 109 10.36 -25.97 -1.63
N SER A 110 9.42 -26.90 -1.78
CA SER A 110 8.87 -27.23 -3.11
C SER A 110 8.18 -26.02 -3.73
N ILE A 111 8.07 -25.99 -5.05
CA ILE A 111 7.49 -24.86 -5.81
C ILE A 111 6.06 -24.56 -5.35
N GLU A 112 5.24 -25.59 -5.16
CA GLU A 112 3.84 -25.46 -4.71
C GLU A 112 3.72 -24.86 -3.29
N THR A 113 4.54 -25.34 -2.36
CA THR A 113 4.55 -24.82 -0.98
C THR A 113 5.12 -23.39 -0.93
N SER A 114 6.15 -23.10 -1.73
CA SER A 114 6.76 -21.77 -1.83
C SER A 114 5.77 -20.74 -2.36
N ASN A 115 5.03 -21.06 -3.42
CA ASN A 115 3.98 -20.19 -3.95
C ASN A 115 2.91 -19.88 -2.91
N THR A 116 2.49 -20.90 -2.15
CA THR A 116 1.48 -20.72 -1.09
C THR A 116 1.97 -19.77 -0.01
N ILE A 117 3.22 -19.93 0.45
CA ILE A 117 3.81 -19.06 1.48
C ILE A 117 3.99 -17.63 0.97
N ASN A 118 4.46 -17.45 -0.27
CA ASN A 118 4.61 -16.13 -0.88
C ASN A 118 3.27 -15.39 -0.97
N ILE A 119 2.20 -16.09 -1.34
CA ILE A 119 0.85 -15.51 -1.35
C ILE A 119 0.44 -15.08 0.07
N TRP A 120 0.73 -15.89 1.09
CA TRP A 120 0.45 -15.51 2.49
C TRP A 120 1.27 -14.32 2.96
N PHE A 121 2.57 -14.25 2.64
CA PHE A 121 3.39 -13.07 2.94
C PHE A 121 2.86 -11.83 2.22
N LEU A 122 2.47 -11.94 0.95
CA LEU A 122 1.82 -10.88 0.20
C LEU A 122 0.56 -10.39 0.90
N ALA A 123 -0.33 -11.32 1.26
CA ALA A 123 -1.59 -11.01 1.93
C ALA A 123 -1.38 -10.35 3.29
N ILE A 124 -0.50 -10.89 4.14
CA ILE A 124 -0.23 -10.35 5.48
C ILE A 124 0.35 -8.94 5.38
N VAL A 125 1.36 -8.73 4.55
CA VAL A 125 2.01 -7.42 4.40
C VAL A 125 1.05 -6.40 3.78
N ALA A 126 0.26 -6.79 2.78
CA ALA A 126 -0.75 -5.91 2.17
C ALA A 126 -1.82 -5.52 3.18
N ALA A 127 -2.36 -6.49 3.94
CA ALA A 127 -3.34 -6.25 4.99
C ALA A 127 -2.78 -5.34 6.09
N TRP A 128 -1.53 -5.58 6.51
CA TRP A 128 -0.86 -4.77 7.53
C TRP A 128 -0.69 -3.31 7.07
N ARG A 129 -0.24 -3.09 5.83
CA ARG A 129 -0.10 -1.74 5.25
C ARG A 129 -1.45 -1.05 5.10
N LEU A 130 -2.48 -1.77 4.67
CA LEU A 130 -3.83 -1.21 4.55
C LEU A 130 -4.39 -0.81 5.93
N ALA A 131 -4.17 -1.65 6.94
CA ALA A 131 -4.54 -1.34 8.31
C ALA A 131 -3.77 -0.12 8.84
N LEU A 132 -2.47 0.00 8.56
CA LEU A 132 -1.68 1.17 8.95
C LEU A 132 -2.19 2.43 8.26
N LEU A 133 -2.53 2.37 6.97
CA LEU A 133 -3.12 3.49 6.25
C LEU A 133 -4.47 3.89 6.87
N TYR A 134 -5.36 2.93 7.15
CA TYR A 134 -6.63 3.19 7.84
C TYR A 134 -6.39 3.85 9.20
N TYR A 135 -5.44 3.32 9.99
CA TYR A 135 -5.07 3.86 11.30
C TYR A 135 -4.57 5.29 11.20
N PHE A 136 -3.68 5.57 10.24
CA PHE A 136 -3.16 6.90 9.97
C PHE A 136 -4.28 7.85 9.61
N LEU A 137 -5.15 7.49 8.67
CA LEU A 137 -6.26 8.36 8.29
C LEU A 137 -7.24 8.57 9.45
N LYS A 138 -7.52 7.56 10.26
CA LYS A 138 -8.41 7.69 11.42
C LYS A 138 -7.88 8.62 12.51
N HIS A 139 -6.57 8.61 12.77
CA HIS A 139 -5.97 9.43 13.84
C HIS A 139 -5.52 10.79 13.34
N PHE A 140 -5.09 10.88 12.07
CA PHE A 140 -4.61 12.10 11.46
C PHE A 140 -5.77 12.98 10.97
N THR A 141 -6.81 12.36 10.39
CA THR A 141 -7.96 13.06 9.82
C THR A 141 -9.16 12.96 10.76
N LYS A 142 -9.93 14.05 10.88
CA LYS A 142 -11.22 14.07 11.59
C LYS A 142 -12.37 13.56 10.69
N LEU A 143 -12.07 12.70 9.71
CA LEU A 143 -13.06 12.21 8.74
C LEU A 143 -13.95 11.12 9.36
N SER A 144 -15.17 10.96 8.83
CA SER A 144 -16.06 9.88 9.23
C SER A 144 -15.46 8.51 8.87
N LYS A 145 -15.79 7.48 9.66
CA LYS A 145 -15.30 6.11 9.43
C LYS A 145 -15.61 5.61 8.01
N GLY A 146 -16.78 5.96 7.47
CA GLY A 146 -17.18 5.62 6.10
C GLY A 146 -16.25 6.24 5.05
N ASN A 147 -15.96 7.55 5.16
CA ASN A 147 -15.07 8.23 4.22
C ASN A 147 -13.65 7.63 4.24
N ILE A 148 -13.16 7.26 5.43
CA ILE A 148 -11.84 6.62 5.56
C ILE A 148 -11.81 5.27 4.86
N ILE A 149 -12.83 4.43 5.07
CA ILE A 149 -12.95 3.12 4.40
C ILE A 149 -12.98 3.31 2.89
N THR A 150 -13.82 4.24 2.40
CA THR A 150 -13.94 4.53 0.98
C THR A 150 -12.61 4.95 0.38
N VAL A 151 -11.91 5.92 0.97
CA VAL A 151 -10.61 6.38 0.45
C VAL A 151 -9.52 5.32 0.54
N THR A 152 -9.62 4.40 1.50
CA THR A 152 -8.64 3.32 1.67
C THR A 152 -8.83 2.20 0.64
N ILE A 153 -10.07 1.82 0.34
CA ILE A 153 -10.41 0.67 -0.52
C ILE A 153 -10.57 1.08 -1.99
N MET A 154 -11.21 2.22 -2.26
CA MET A 154 -11.48 2.73 -3.60
C MET A 154 -10.26 2.68 -4.53
N PRO A 155 -9.06 3.15 -4.14
CA PRO A 155 -7.95 3.23 -5.07
C PRO A 155 -7.49 1.85 -5.52
N ILE A 156 -7.53 0.86 -4.63
CA ILE A 156 -7.20 -0.55 -4.94
C ILE A 156 -8.25 -1.11 -5.90
N CYS A 157 -9.54 -0.94 -5.61
CA CYS A 157 -10.60 -1.43 -6.48
C CYS A 157 -10.57 -0.78 -7.87
N VAL A 158 -10.34 0.53 -7.95
CA VAL A 158 -10.23 1.25 -9.23
C VAL A 158 -9.03 0.75 -10.03
N ILE A 159 -7.85 0.60 -9.40
CA ILE A 159 -6.65 0.08 -10.07
C ILE A 159 -6.92 -1.33 -10.62
N ILE A 160 -7.47 -2.23 -9.82
CA ILE A 160 -7.77 -3.61 -10.25
C ILE A 160 -8.79 -3.59 -11.40
N SER A 161 -9.88 -2.84 -11.27
CA SER A 161 -10.91 -2.75 -12.32
C SER A 161 -10.35 -2.21 -13.64
N VAL A 162 -9.55 -1.14 -13.61
CA VAL A 162 -8.92 -0.58 -14.81
C VAL A 162 -7.95 -1.57 -15.45
N LEU A 163 -7.10 -2.23 -14.65
CA LEU A 163 -6.17 -3.23 -15.14
C LEU A 163 -6.90 -4.44 -15.75
N THR A 164 -8.03 -4.83 -15.19
CA THR A 164 -8.88 -5.87 -15.76
C THR A 164 -9.49 -5.44 -17.09
N MET A 165 -10.06 -4.23 -17.18
CA MET A 165 -10.63 -3.72 -18.44
C MET A 165 -9.59 -3.64 -19.56
N LEU A 166 -8.33 -3.33 -19.21
CA LEU A 166 -7.21 -3.31 -20.14
C LEU A 166 -6.63 -4.70 -20.45
N ASN A 167 -7.23 -5.79 -19.92
CA ASN A 167 -6.75 -7.17 -20.01
C ASN A 167 -5.32 -7.38 -19.45
N LEU A 168 -4.81 -6.45 -18.64
CA LEU A 168 -3.47 -6.50 -18.02
C LEU A 168 -3.45 -7.24 -16.67
N HIS A 169 -4.58 -7.75 -16.20
CA HIS A 169 -4.70 -8.38 -14.88
C HIS A 169 -3.76 -9.59 -14.69
N ARG A 170 -3.50 -10.38 -15.76
CA ARG A 170 -2.54 -11.50 -15.72
C ARG A 170 -1.09 -11.04 -15.57
N VAL A 171 -0.72 -9.93 -16.23
CA VAL A 171 0.64 -9.36 -16.18
C VAL A 171 0.95 -8.84 -14.78
N VAL A 172 -0.02 -8.16 -14.17
CA VAL A 172 0.14 -7.56 -12.84
C VAL A 172 0.26 -8.65 -11.77
N PHE A 173 -0.51 -9.73 -11.84
CA PHE A 173 -0.42 -10.81 -10.86
C PHE A 173 0.87 -11.64 -10.99
N ASN A 174 1.34 -11.87 -12.22
CA ASN A 174 2.66 -12.49 -12.44
C ASN A 174 3.80 -11.62 -11.86
N ILE A 175 3.69 -10.28 -11.98
CA ILE A 175 4.67 -9.33 -11.44
C ILE A 175 4.53 -9.13 -9.92
N MET A 176 3.32 -9.20 -9.35
CA MET A 176 3.06 -8.97 -7.93
C MET A 176 3.25 -10.23 -7.07
N GLY A 177 2.92 -11.42 -7.59
CA GLY A 177 2.98 -12.68 -6.84
C GLY A 177 4.25 -13.50 -7.04
N GLY A 178 5.18 -13.06 -7.92
CA GLY A 178 6.42 -13.80 -8.20
C GLY A 178 6.19 -15.17 -8.87
N MET A 179 4.99 -15.41 -9.41
CA MET A 179 4.64 -16.71 -9.99
C MET A 179 5.41 -16.93 -11.30
N ARG A 180 6.43 -17.79 -11.25
CA ARG A 180 7.10 -18.33 -12.45
C ARG A 180 6.28 -19.52 -12.96
N ASN A 181 5.74 -19.40 -14.18
CA ASN A 181 4.90 -20.39 -14.90
C ASN A 181 3.47 -20.61 -14.34
N PRO A 182 2.52 -19.68 -14.57
CA PRO A 182 1.13 -19.90 -14.18
C PRO A 182 0.48 -20.97 -15.06
N THR A 183 -0.05 -22.04 -14.46
CA THR A 183 -0.88 -23.00 -15.20
C THR A 183 -2.37 -22.62 -15.07
N PRO A 184 -3.20 -22.81 -16.11
CA PRO A 184 -4.63 -22.46 -16.07
C PRO A 184 -5.46 -23.23 -15.02
N HIS A 185 -4.89 -24.27 -14.40
CA HIS A 185 -5.55 -25.13 -13.42
C HIS A 185 -5.31 -24.72 -11.96
N ASP A 186 -4.56 -23.65 -11.71
CA ASP A 186 -4.19 -23.23 -10.36
C ASP A 186 -5.30 -22.46 -9.64
N SER A 187 -5.48 -22.76 -8.34
CA SER A 187 -6.38 -22.08 -7.40
C SER A 187 -6.20 -20.55 -7.38
N SER A 188 -5.03 -20.07 -7.79
CA SER A 188 -4.69 -18.65 -7.97
C SER A 188 -5.54 -17.96 -9.03
N TYR A 189 -5.99 -18.66 -10.09
CA TYR A 189 -6.86 -18.08 -11.12
C TYR A 189 -8.26 -17.79 -10.58
N PHE A 190 -8.76 -18.63 -9.69
CA PHE A 190 -10.05 -18.41 -9.03
C PHE A 190 -10.03 -17.18 -8.12
N VAL A 191 -8.96 -17.01 -7.33
CA VAL A 191 -8.76 -15.83 -6.48
C VAL A 191 -8.72 -14.56 -7.33
N LEU A 192 -8.03 -14.60 -8.46
CA LEU A 192 -7.95 -13.49 -9.41
C LEU A 192 -9.33 -13.10 -9.97
N MET A 193 -10.12 -14.09 -10.38
CA MET A 193 -11.47 -13.87 -10.90
C MET A 193 -12.40 -13.30 -9.82
N LEU A 194 -12.31 -13.79 -8.58
CA LEU A 194 -13.10 -13.31 -7.45
C LEU A 194 -12.72 -11.87 -7.07
N LEU A 195 -11.43 -11.55 -6.92
CA LEU A 195 -10.96 -10.20 -6.63
C LEU A 195 -11.35 -9.21 -7.72
N THR A 196 -11.29 -9.65 -8.98
CA THR A 196 -11.70 -8.85 -10.13
C THR A 196 -13.19 -8.55 -10.12
N GLY A 197 -14.02 -9.58 -9.93
CA GLY A 197 -15.48 -9.42 -9.85
C GLY A 197 -15.89 -8.49 -8.72
N LEU A 198 -15.34 -8.69 -7.52
CA LEU A 198 -15.58 -7.82 -6.37
C LEU A 198 -15.13 -6.37 -6.64
N SER A 199 -13.95 -6.18 -7.23
CA SER A 199 -13.41 -4.83 -7.51
C SER A 199 -14.28 -4.08 -8.51
N LEU A 200 -14.78 -4.75 -9.55
CA LEU A 200 -15.68 -4.14 -10.54
C LEU A 200 -16.99 -3.71 -9.88
N ILE A 201 -17.62 -4.60 -9.11
CA ILE A 201 -18.89 -4.32 -8.43
C ILE A 201 -18.73 -3.20 -7.40
N LEU A 202 -17.66 -3.22 -6.60
CA LEU A 202 -17.42 -2.25 -5.53
C LEU A 202 -16.93 -0.89 -6.05
N SER A 203 -16.31 -0.83 -7.23
CA SER A 203 -15.74 0.43 -7.75
C SER A 203 -16.79 1.53 -7.92
N ILE A 204 -17.97 1.22 -8.46
CA ILE A 204 -19.03 2.20 -8.73
C ILE A 204 -19.62 2.76 -7.42
N PRO A 205 -20.10 1.94 -6.45
CA PRO A 205 -20.57 2.45 -5.16
C PRO A 205 -19.50 3.23 -4.39
N LEU A 206 -18.23 2.81 -4.45
CA LEU A 206 -17.14 3.50 -3.76
C LEU A 206 -16.86 4.87 -4.37
N LEU A 207 -16.91 5.02 -5.70
CA LEU A 207 -16.76 6.32 -6.36
C LEU A 207 -17.90 7.28 -6.00
N ILE A 208 -19.14 6.79 -5.94
CA ILE A 208 -20.29 7.58 -5.52
C ILE A 208 -20.13 8.01 -4.05
N SER A 209 -19.79 7.06 -3.17
CA SER A 209 -19.52 7.33 -1.75
C SER A 209 -18.40 8.35 -1.55
N TYR A 210 -17.36 8.30 -2.38
CA TYR A 210 -16.26 9.25 -2.36
C TYR A 210 -16.73 10.67 -2.72
N GLY A 211 -17.52 10.82 -3.80
CA GLY A 211 -18.10 12.10 -4.19
C GLY A 211 -19.03 12.70 -3.12
N VAL A 212 -19.91 11.87 -2.54
CA VAL A 212 -20.80 12.26 -1.44
C VAL A 212 -19.99 12.65 -0.19
N GLY A 213 -18.93 11.89 0.11
CA GLY A 213 -18.03 12.18 1.23
C GLY A 213 -17.34 13.54 1.11
N ILE A 214 -16.89 13.90 -0.09
CA ILE A 214 -16.31 15.23 -0.38
C ILE A 214 -17.37 16.32 -0.22
N TYR A 215 -18.56 16.13 -0.78
CA TYR A 215 -19.64 17.11 -0.72
C TYR A 215 -20.03 17.41 0.74
N ASN A 216 -20.28 16.36 1.52
CA ASN A 216 -20.65 16.48 2.93
C ASN A 216 -19.55 17.17 3.74
N ARG A 217 -18.27 16.82 3.51
CA ARG A 217 -17.15 17.48 4.18
C ARG A 217 -17.04 18.96 3.83
N ARG A 218 -17.24 19.32 2.56
CA ARG A 218 -17.20 20.72 2.11
C ARG A 218 -18.37 21.54 2.64
N LYS A 219 -19.55 20.92 2.83
CA LYS A 219 -20.70 21.56 3.46
C LYS A 219 -20.40 21.90 4.92
N LEU A 220 -19.90 20.93 5.70
CA LEU A 220 -19.50 21.13 7.10
C LEU A 220 -18.48 22.28 7.24
N LEU A 221 -17.46 22.32 6.38
CA LEU A 221 -16.44 23.38 6.38
C LEU A 221 -16.94 24.76 5.94
N LYS A 222 -18.16 24.88 5.40
CA LYS A 222 -18.79 26.17 5.09
C LYS A 222 -19.71 26.64 6.22
N GLU A 223 -20.12 25.73 7.10
CA GLU A 223 -20.99 26.00 8.25
C GLU A 223 -20.18 26.31 9.52
N GLU A 224 -18.91 25.90 9.57
CA GLU A 224 -17.87 26.34 10.53
C GLU A 224 -17.23 27.68 10.11
#